data_AF-A0A2N4YQD0-F1
#
_entry.id   AF-A0A2N4YQD0-F1
#
_cell.length_a   1.000
_cell.length_b   1.000
_cell.length_c   1.000
_cell.angle_alpha   90.00
_cell.angle_beta   90.00
_cell.angle_gamma   90.00
#
_symmetry.space_group_name_H-M   'P 1'
#
loop_
_entity.id
_entity.type
_entity.pdbx_description
1 polymer ?
#
loop_
_entity_poly.entity_id
_entity_poly.type
_entity_poly.pdbx_seq_one_letter_code
_entity_poly.pdbx_strand_id
1 'polypeptide(L)'
;LVPQTSREEHDLLPQHTDTAPVMHTVTSGRDLLDQAKVLAKYLRECPGGWLAGHHLMKSVRWDTLTELPPLDATGRTRLLPPKPESKAHLKRLYLQKSWSELLEHTDTLLAQGVNHLWLDVQWYAWQALLKLDADSVRADILCRDMKGLLARLPGLETLAFNDGTPFADEVTLNWLNERVLDEMAGWQDEPVMAATSADEVLSLEPEVLTRADDEGIESALNWLQAQPGYTTSRNRWLMRLLMARVSEQYGKNEMALHLLAELDS
;
A
#
# COMPACT_ATOMS: atom_id res chain seq x y z
N LEU A 1 -9.16 -17.48 16.15
CA LEU A 1 -8.19 -17.55 15.03
C LEU A 1 -8.46 -18.83 14.25
N VAL A 2 -8.50 -18.76 12.91
CA VAL A 2 -8.65 -19.96 12.08
C VAL A 2 -7.51 -20.93 12.41
N PRO A 3 -7.78 -22.20 12.75
CA PRO A 3 -6.75 -23.17 13.07
C PRO A 3 -5.67 -23.18 11.97
N GLN A 4 -4.41 -22.97 12.38
CA GLN A 4 -3.26 -22.97 11.47
C GLN A 4 -2.59 -24.34 11.38
N THR A 5 -3.23 -25.37 11.93
CA THR A 5 -2.70 -26.73 11.99
C THR A 5 -3.27 -27.55 10.83
N SER A 6 -2.40 -28.03 9.94
CA SER A 6 -2.76 -28.86 8.78
C SER A 6 -3.15 -30.32 9.14
N ARG A 7 -3.46 -30.61 10.41
CA ARG A 7 -3.83 -31.96 10.82
C ARG A 7 -5.29 -32.22 10.46
N GLU A 8 -5.51 -33.00 9.41
CA GLU A 8 -6.78 -33.72 9.24
C GLU A 8 -6.82 -34.81 10.31
N GLU A 9 -7.52 -34.56 11.42
CA GLU A 9 -7.73 -35.56 12.47
C GLU A 9 -8.68 -36.65 11.95
N HIS A 10 -8.14 -37.67 11.30
CA HIS A 10 -8.70 -39.01 11.39
C HIS A 10 -8.21 -39.63 12.70
N ASP A 11 -8.96 -39.44 13.79
CA ASP A 11 -9.19 -40.51 14.80
C ASP A 11 -10.10 -40.05 15.96
N LEU A 12 -11.31 -40.63 15.95
CA LEU A 12 -12.12 -41.16 17.05
C LEU A 12 -11.91 -40.63 18.49
N LEU A 13 -12.90 -39.83 18.97
CA LEU A 13 -13.57 -39.77 20.30
C LEU A 13 -13.82 -38.32 20.77
N PRO A 14 -14.76 -38.02 21.69
CA PRO A 14 -16.16 -38.46 21.85
C PRO A 14 -17.14 -37.38 21.31
N GLN A 15 -18.38 -37.79 20.98
CA GLN A 15 -19.44 -36.89 20.52
C GLN A 15 -19.86 -35.91 21.63
N HIS A 16 -19.20 -34.76 21.73
CA HIS A 16 -19.86 -33.56 22.23
C HIS A 16 -20.83 -33.11 21.13
N THR A 17 -22.12 -33.22 21.39
CA THR A 17 -23.15 -32.53 20.61
C THR A 17 -23.06 -31.03 20.88
N ASP A 18 -21.95 -30.40 20.49
CA ASP A 18 -21.97 -28.99 20.20
C ASP A 18 -22.69 -28.88 18.87
N THR A 19 -23.97 -28.49 18.92
CA THR A 19 -24.68 -27.98 17.75
C THR A 19 -23.77 -26.96 17.09
N ALA A 20 -23.14 -27.33 15.98
CA ALA A 20 -22.38 -26.42 15.16
C ALA A 20 -23.25 -25.18 14.94
N PRO A 21 -22.74 -23.95 15.14
CA PRO A 21 -23.55 -22.76 14.97
C PRO A 21 -24.14 -22.79 13.56
N VAL A 22 -25.47 -22.94 13.49
CA VAL A 22 -26.17 -23.05 12.22
C VAL A 22 -26.09 -21.68 11.57
N MET A 23 -25.12 -21.49 10.67
CA MET A 23 -25.09 -20.31 9.82
C MET A 23 -26.29 -20.41 8.88
N HIS A 24 -27.21 -19.46 9.00
CA HIS A 24 -28.32 -19.34 8.07
C HIS A 24 -27.77 -19.07 6.67
N THR A 25 -28.33 -19.71 5.65
CA THR A 25 -27.96 -19.48 4.26
C THR A 25 -28.08 -17.99 3.94
N VAL A 26 -27.03 -17.40 3.38
CA VAL A 26 -27.04 -15.99 2.96
C VAL A 26 -27.92 -15.86 1.72
N THR A 27 -29.06 -15.19 1.84
CA THR A 27 -30.03 -15.03 0.74
C THR A 27 -30.08 -13.62 0.16
N SER A 28 -29.50 -12.64 0.86
CA SER A 28 -29.45 -11.25 0.45
C SER A 28 -28.14 -10.56 0.84
N GLY A 29 -27.83 -9.43 0.19
CA GLY A 29 -26.70 -8.59 0.60
C GLY A 29 -26.85 -8.02 2.02
N ARG A 30 -28.09 -7.87 2.50
CA ARG A 30 -28.35 -7.46 3.88
C ARG A 30 -27.98 -8.57 4.87
N ASP A 31 -28.34 -9.82 4.56
CA ASP A 31 -27.99 -10.98 5.38
C ASP A 31 -26.46 -11.13 5.44
N LEU A 32 -25.80 -11.00 4.28
CA LEU A 32 -24.34 -11.03 4.20
C LEU A 32 -23.70 -10.00 5.13
N LEU A 33 -24.15 -8.75 5.06
CA LEU A 33 -23.62 -7.67 5.88
C LEU A 33 -23.87 -7.91 7.37
N ASP A 34 -25.05 -8.41 7.74
CA ASP A 34 -25.39 -8.64 9.14
C ASP A 34 -24.61 -9.83 9.73
N GLN A 35 -24.40 -10.91 8.98
CA GLN A 35 -23.51 -12.01 9.39
C GLN A 35 -22.05 -11.55 9.47
N ALA A 36 -21.57 -10.77 8.50
CA ALA A 36 -20.21 -10.22 8.51
C ALA A 36 -19.95 -9.34 9.74
N LYS A 37 -20.92 -8.54 10.21
CA LYS A 37 -20.79 -7.76 11.45
C LYS A 37 -20.58 -8.62 12.67
N VAL A 38 -21.30 -9.74 12.79
CA VAL A 38 -21.16 -10.67 13.93
C VAL A 38 -19.77 -11.28 13.94
N LEU A 39 -19.31 -11.77 12.78
CA LEU A 39 -17.98 -12.34 12.63
C LEU A 39 -16.87 -11.29 12.88
N ALA A 40 -17.01 -10.09 12.33
CA ALA A 40 -16.05 -9.00 12.52
C ALA A 40 -15.97 -8.57 13.99
N LYS A 41 -17.09 -8.55 14.70
CA LYS A 41 -17.12 -8.29 16.15
C LYS A 41 -16.35 -9.36 16.92
N TYR A 42 -16.62 -10.63 16.65
CA TYR A 42 -15.89 -11.74 17.29
C TYR A 42 -14.37 -11.67 17.01
N LEU A 43 -13.98 -11.37 15.77
CA LEU A 43 -12.57 -11.19 15.42
C LEU A 43 -11.92 -10.05 16.22
N ARG A 44 -12.59 -8.91 16.37
CA ARG A 44 -12.08 -7.77 17.17
C ARG A 44 -11.93 -8.07 18.65
N GLU A 45 -12.77 -8.94 19.21
CA GLU A 45 -12.68 -9.38 20.61
C GLU A 45 -11.50 -10.35 20.84
N CYS A 46 -10.95 -10.95 19.78
CA CYS A 46 -9.76 -11.80 19.89
C CYS A 46 -8.48 -10.95 20.04
N PRO A 47 -7.46 -11.40 20.81
CA PRO A 47 -6.17 -10.72 20.91
C PRO A 47 -5.52 -10.55 19.52
N GLY A 48 -5.17 -9.30 19.19
CA GLY A 48 -4.59 -8.95 17.88
C GLY A 48 -5.55 -9.08 16.69
N GLY A 49 -6.83 -9.40 16.92
CA GLY A 49 -7.80 -9.70 15.86
C GLY A 49 -8.46 -8.49 15.21
N TRP A 50 -8.11 -7.26 15.64
CA TRP A 50 -8.68 -6.04 15.10
C TRP A 50 -8.56 -5.95 13.58
N LEU A 51 -7.35 -6.20 13.05
CA LEU A 51 -7.08 -6.08 11.62
C LEU A 51 -7.95 -7.05 10.80
N ALA A 52 -8.10 -8.29 11.27
CA ALA A 52 -8.94 -9.29 10.60
C ALA A 52 -10.42 -8.87 10.59
N GLY A 53 -10.94 -8.39 11.71
CA GLY A 53 -12.32 -7.89 11.77
C GLY A 53 -12.54 -6.65 10.90
N HIS A 54 -11.56 -5.74 10.85
CA HIS A 54 -11.59 -4.54 10.04
C HIS A 54 -11.57 -4.87 8.54
N HIS A 55 -10.66 -5.74 8.09
CA HIS A 55 -10.59 -6.19 6.70
C HIS A 55 -11.84 -6.97 6.26
N LEU A 56 -12.41 -7.81 7.13
CA LEU A 56 -13.67 -8.50 6.81
C LEU A 56 -14.78 -7.49 6.47
N MET A 57 -14.90 -6.43 7.26
CA MET A 57 -15.87 -5.37 7.00
C MET A 57 -15.53 -4.59 5.73
N LYS A 58 -14.26 -4.22 5.51
CA LYS A 58 -13.86 -3.53 4.28
C LYS A 58 -14.13 -4.37 3.05
N SER A 59 -13.81 -5.66 3.05
CA SER A 59 -14.02 -6.50 1.87
C SER A 59 -15.51 -6.60 1.50
N VAL A 60 -16.37 -6.86 2.50
CA VAL A 60 -17.83 -6.94 2.26
C VAL A 60 -18.42 -5.61 1.77
N ARG A 61 -17.80 -4.47 2.10
CA ARG A 61 -18.36 -3.13 1.82
C ARG A 61 -17.72 -2.38 0.66
N TRP A 62 -16.41 -2.52 0.48
CA TRP A 62 -15.63 -1.82 -0.54
C TRP A 62 -15.34 -2.71 -1.74
N ASP A 63 -15.00 -3.98 -1.53
CA ASP A 63 -14.69 -4.86 -2.67
C ASP A 63 -15.94 -5.18 -3.48
N THR A 64 -17.11 -5.15 -2.84
CA THR A 64 -18.43 -5.30 -3.48
C THR A 64 -18.92 -4.02 -4.18
N LEU A 65 -18.25 -2.87 -3.97
CA LEU A 65 -18.52 -1.64 -4.69
C LEU A 65 -17.71 -1.61 -5.99
N THR A 66 -18.41 -1.84 -7.10
CA THR A 66 -17.79 -1.95 -8.44
C THR A 66 -17.86 -0.66 -9.25
N GLU A 67 -18.72 0.27 -8.87
CA GLU A 67 -18.96 1.53 -9.57
C GLU A 67 -19.12 2.69 -8.58
N LEU A 68 -18.84 3.91 -9.03
CA LEU A 68 -19.09 5.12 -8.25
C LEU A 68 -20.60 5.28 -8.00
N PRO A 69 -21.02 5.78 -6.81
CA PRO A 69 -22.41 6.10 -6.58
C PRO A 69 -22.95 7.09 -7.62
N PRO A 70 -24.16 6.85 -8.16
CA PRO A 70 -24.70 7.70 -9.23
C PRO A 70 -24.97 9.12 -8.72
N LEU A 71 -24.64 10.08 -9.57
CA LEU A 71 -24.86 11.51 -9.31
C LEU A 71 -26.24 11.96 -9.81
N ASP A 72 -26.80 12.94 -9.14
CA ASP A 72 -28.00 13.66 -9.55
C ASP A 72 -27.68 14.86 -10.46
N ALA A 73 -28.70 15.61 -10.85
CA ALA A 73 -28.56 16.78 -11.73
C ALA A 73 -27.69 17.91 -11.13
N THR A 74 -27.45 17.89 -9.81
CA THR A 74 -26.60 18.86 -9.10
C THR A 74 -25.17 18.37 -8.89
N GLY A 75 -24.83 17.18 -9.42
CA GLY A 75 -23.51 16.56 -9.26
C GLY A 75 -23.30 15.91 -7.89
N ARG A 76 -24.36 15.62 -7.13
CA ARG A 76 -24.30 15.01 -5.79
C ARG A 76 -24.84 13.59 -5.81
N THR A 77 -24.39 12.76 -4.87
CA THR A 77 -24.96 11.43 -4.72
C THR A 77 -26.35 11.49 -4.08
N ARG A 78 -27.19 10.47 -4.29
CA ARG A 78 -28.49 10.34 -3.60
C ARG A 78 -28.38 9.73 -2.20
N LEU A 79 -27.16 9.62 -1.68
CA LEU A 79 -26.86 8.96 -0.41
C LEU A 79 -27.09 9.93 0.75
N LEU A 80 -27.68 9.41 1.83
CA LEU A 80 -27.89 10.19 3.04
C LEU A 80 -26.54 10.45 3.74
N PRO A 81 -26.31 11.68 4.24
CA PRO A 81 -25.11 12.00 4.97
C PRO A 81 -25.02 11.25 6.30
N PRO A 82 -23.83 11.15 6.88
CA PRO A 82 -23.65 10.72 8.26
C PRO A 82 -24.47 11.58 9.21
N LYS A 83 -24.97 10.96 10.28
CA LYS A 83 -25.75 11.68 11.30
C LYS A 83 -24.88 12.77 11.96
N PRO A 84 -25.41 13.99 12.20
CA PRO A 84 -24.66 15.04 12.88
C PRO A 84 -24.10 14.62 14.24
N GLU A 85 -24.84 13.79 14.98
CA GLU A 85 -24.41 13.24 16.27
C GLU A 85 -23.19 12.33 16.13
N SER A 86 -23.12 11.52 15.06
CA SER A 86 -21.96 10.66 14.77
C SER A 86 -20.71 11.50 14.49
N LYS A 87 -20.84 12.58 13.71
CA LYS A 87 -19.75 13.52 13.44
C LYS A 87 -19.28 14.23 14.70
N ALA A 88 -20.21 14.72 15.53
CA ALA A 88 -19.89 15.35 16.80
C ALA A 88 -19.19 14.37 17.76
N HIS A 89 -19.61 13.09 17.77
CA HIS A 89 -19.03 12.06 18.61
C HIS A 89 -17.58 11.72 18.23
N LEU A 90 -17.29 11.51 16.94
CA LEU A 90 -15.91 11.31 16.45
C LEU A 90 -15.00 12.47 16.85
N LYS A 91 -15.44 13.71 16.58
CA LYS A 91 -14.69 14.91 16.94
C LYS A 91 -14.42 15.00 18.43
N ARG A 92 -15.42 14.67 19.26
CA ARG A 92 -15.27 14.67 20.72
C ARG A 92 -14.23 13.64 21.18
N LEU A 93 -14.31 12.39 20.72
CA LEU A 93 -13.36 11.34 21.07
C LEU A 93 -11.93 11.71 20.66
N TYR A 94 -11.77 12.27 19.47
CA TYR A 94 -10.48 12.78 18.99
C TYR A 94 -9.91 13.88 19.88
N LEU A 95 -10.72 14.89 20.22
CA LEU A 95 -10.29 15.99 21.10
C LEU A 95 -9.97 15.52 22.52
N GLN A 96 -10.69 14.51 23.02
CA GLN A 96 -10.45 13.88 24.31
C GLN A 96 -9.24 12.94 24.30
N LYS A 97 -8.65 12.65 23.13
CA LYS A 97 -7.56 11.68 22.93
C LYS A 97 -7.95 10.27 23.38
N SER A 98 -9.25 9.94 23.31
CA SER A 98 -9.77 8.61 23.61
C SER A 98 -9.54 7.67 22.43
N TRP A 99 -8.28 7.33 22.14
CA TRP A 99 -7.89 6.65 20.89
C TRP A 99 -8.53 5.26 20.73
N SER A 100 -8.64 4.48 21.81
CA SER A 100 -9.26 3.15 21.76
C SER A 100 -10.74 3.24 21.42
N GLU A 101 -11.48 4.10 22.13
CA GLU A 101 -12.90 4.32 21.87
C GLU A 101 -13.12 4.94 20.48
N LEU A 102 -12.22 5.83 20.03
CA LEU A 102 -12.27 6.39 18.69
C LEU A 102 -12.16 5.29 17.63
N LEU A 103 -11.19 4.39 17.77
CA LEU A 103 -11.00 3.28 16.84
C LEU A 103 -12.24 2.36 16.81
N GLU A 104 -12.75 1.95 17.96
CA GLU A 104 -13.97 1.13 18.05
C GLU A 104 -15.20 1.83 17.45
N HIS A 105 -15.31 3.14 17.63
CA HIS A 105 -16.40 3.92 17.05
C HIS A 105 -16.30 4.02 15.53
N THR A 106 -15.09 4.15 14.97
CA THR A 106 -14.90 4.15 13.51
C THR A 106 -15.34 2.85 12.87
N ASP A 107 -15.05 1.71 13.51
CA ASP A 107 -15.51 0.39 13.09
C ASP A 107 -17.03 0.24 13.15
N THR A 108 -17.64 0.79 14.19
CA THR A 108 -19.10 0.82 14.35
C THR A 108 -19.74 1.62 13.23
N LEU A 109 -19.19 2.79 12.91
CA LEU A 109 -19.68 3.63 11.82
C LEU A 109 -19.52 2.95 10.47
N LEU A 110 -18.37 2.34 10.17
CA LEU A 110 -18.12 1.62 8.92
C LEU A 110 -19.19 0.53 8.65
N ALA A 111 -19.68 -0.13 9.70
CA ALA A 111 -20.72 -1.14 9.61
C ALA A 111 -22.15 -0.56 9.41
N GLN A 112 -22.37 0.73 9.61
CA GLN A 112 -23.70 1.35 9.62
C GLN A 112 -24.04 2.09 8.33
N GLY A 113 -25.27 1.89 7.84
CA GLY A 113 -25.82 2.65 6.71
C GLY A 113 -24.88 2.68 5.51
N VAL A 114 -24.65 3.87 4.96
CA VAL A 114 -23.74 4.13 3.84
C VAL A 114 -22.40 4.71 4.29
N ASN A 115 -22.11 4.74 5.60
CA ASN A 115 -20.92 5.38 6.17
C ASN A 115 -19.59 4.76 5.71
N HIS A 116 -19.58 3.58 5.10
CA HIS A 116 -18.39 3.06 4.39
C HIS A 116 -17.87 3.97 3.26
N LEU A 117 -18.67 4.92 2.78
CA LEU A 117 -18.27 5.95 1.81
C LEU A 117 -17.85 7.27 2.48
N TRP A 118 -17.99 7.37 3.80
CA TRP A 118 -17.53 8.52 4.57
C TRP A 118 -16.06 8.32 4.93
N LEU A 119 -15.17 8.88 4.10
CA LEU A 119 -13.74 8.65 4.17
C LEU A 119 -13.10 9.30 5.41
N ASP A 120 -13.70 10.33 6.00
CA ASP A 120 -13.23 10.91 7.27
C ASP A 120 -13.14 9.86 8.38
N VAL A 121 -14.02 8.84 8.36
CA VAL A 121 -13.98 7.72 9.32
C VAL A 121 -12.64 7.00 9.27
N GLN A 122 -12.06 6.86 8.07
CA GLN A 122 -10.76 6.21 7.88
C GLN A 122 -9.61 7.08 8.35
N TRP A 123 -9.71 8.40 8.18
CA TRP A 123 -8.75 9.33 8.76
C TRP A 123 -8.72 9.25 10.30
N TYR A 124 -9.88 9.21 10.94
CA TYR A 124 -9.97 9.03 12.39
C TYR A 124 -9.40 7.68 12.85
N ALA A 125 -9.69 6.61 12.12
CA ALA A 125 -9.13 5.29 12.40
C ALA A 125 -7.59 5.29 12.27
N TRP A 126 -7.06 5.89 11.20
CA TRP A 126 -5.63 6.07 10.99
C TRP A 126 -4.97 6.86 12.12
N GLN A 127 -5.57 7.98 12.52
CA GLN A 127 -5.10 8.78 13.66
C GLN A 127 -5.08 7.97 14.96
N ALA A 128 -6.13 7.20 15.24
CA ALA A 128 -6.19 6.37 16.44
C ALA A 128 -5.10 5.29 16.43
N LEU A 129 -4.88 4.60 15.30
CA LEU A 129 -3.84 3.58 15.16
C LEU A 129 -2.45 4.15 15.42
N LEU A 130 -2.13 5.32 14.85
CA LEU A 130 -0.84 5.99 15.10
C LEU A 130 -0.59 6.37 16.56
N LYS A 131 -1.63 6.40 17.40
CA LYS A 131 -1.52 6.74 18.83
C LYS A 131 -1.61 5.53 19.76
N LEU A 132 -2.24 4.45 19.29
CA LEU A 132 -2.37 3.20 20.04
C LEU A 132 -1.19 2.26 19.81
N ASP A 133 -0.67 2.24 18.60
CA ASP A 133 0.37 1.29 18.20
C ASP A 133 1.75 1.87 18.45
N ALA A 134 2.67 1.00 18.86
CA ALA A 134 4.08 1.34 18.98
C ALA A 134 4.76 1.47 17.59
N ASP A 135 4.21 0.78 16.59
CA ASP A 135 4.61 0.82 15.19
C ASP A 135 3.51 1.42 14.30
N SER A 136 3.82 1.67 13.03
CA SER A 136 2.85 2.20 12.05
C SER A 136 2.14 1.10 11.25
N VAL A 137 2.36 -0.19 11.55
CA VAL A 137 2.05 -1.28 10.62
C VAL A 137 0.56 -1.30 10.26
N ARG A 138 -0.33 -1.24 11.26
CA ARG A 138 -1.78 -1.25 11.01
C ARG A 138 -2.26 0.03 10.32
N ALA A 139 -1.68 1.17 10.65
CA ALA A 139 -1.98 2.45 10.02
C ALA A 139 -1.59 2.43 8.53
N ASP A 140 -0.42 1.86 8.19
CA ASP A 140 0.07 1.75 6.82
C ASP A 140 -0.76 0.75 6.00
N ILE A 141 -1.21 -0.35 6.62
CA ILE A 141 -2.15 -1.28 5.97
C ILE A 141 -3.46 -0.56 5.64
N LEU A 142 -4.00 0.22 6.57
CA LEU A 142 -5.21 1.01 6.31
C LEU A 142 -5.03 1.98 5.14
N CYS A 143 -3.88 2.66 5.04
CA CYS A 143 -3.57 3.53 3.90
C CYS A 143 -3.52 2.74 2.58
N ARG A 144 -2.91 1.55 2.58
CA ARG A 144 -2.86 0.67 1.39
C ARG A 144 -4.25 0.21 0.95
N ASP A 145 -5.13 -0.14 1.89
CA ASP A 145 -6.53 -0.47 1.57
C ASP A 145 -7.23 0.71 0.89
N MET A 146 -7.01 1.92 1.41
CA MET A 146 -7.57 3.15 0.86
C MET A 146 -7.06 3.39 -0.56
N LYS A 147 -5.76 3.19 -0.79
CA LYS A 147 -5.14 3.32 -2.11
C LYS A 147 -5.77 2.33 -3.09
N GLY A 148 -5.98 1.08 -2.68
CA GLY A 148 -6.66 0.07 -3.49
C GLY A 148 -8.09 0.44 -3.86
N LEU A 149 -8.86 0.97 -2.90
CA LEU A 149 -10.22 1.47 -3.15
C LEU A 149 -10.23 2.61 -4.17
N LEU A 150 -9.40 3.64 -3.97
CA LEU A 150 -9.37 4.83 -4.83
C LEU A 150 -8.79 4.54 -6.22
N ALA A 151 -7.87 3.59 -6.33
CA ALA A 151 -7.39 3.12 -7.63
C ALA A 151 -8.48 2.39 -8.44
N ARG A 152 -9.35 1.62 -7.76
CA ARG A 152 -10.51 0.95 -8.38
C ARG A 152 -11.63 1.92 -8.74
N LEU A 153 -11.82 2.95 -7.93
CA LEU A 153 -12.91 3.92 -8.05
C LEU A 153 -12.36 5.36 -8.05
N PRO A 154 -11.66 5.79 -9.12
CA PRO A 154 -11.05 7.12 -9.17
C PRO A 154 -12.10 8.24 -9.04
N GLY A 155 -11.81 9.24 -8.21
CA GLY A 155 -12.70 10.39 -7.98
C GLY A 155 -13.75 10.17 -6.89
N LEU A 156 -13.79 8.98 -6.27
CA LEU A 156 -14.67 8.70 -5.12
C LEU A 156 -14.49 9.71 -3.98
N GLU A 157 -13.25 10.11 -3.74
CA GLU A 157 -12.83 11.09 -2.73
C GLU A 157 -13.40 12.50 -2.98
N THR A 158 -13.78 12.82 -4.22
CA THR A 158 -14.33 14.13 -4.61
C THR A 158 -15.86 14.19 -4.53
N LEU A 159 -16.52 13.06 -4.26
CA LEU A 159 -17.98 12.99 -4.22
C LEU A 159 -18.56 13.56 -2.92
N ALA A 160 -19.86 13.85 -2.97
CA ALA A 160 -20.62 14.38 -1.84
C ALA A 160 -21.94 13.65 -1.63
N PHE A 161 -22.41 13.62 -0.39
CA PHE A 161 -23.76 13.20 0.00
C PHE A 161 -24.82 14.16 -0.57
N ASN A 162 -26.09 13.78 -0.43
CA ASN A 162 -27.20 14.54 -1.02
C ASN A 162 -27.35 15.98 -0.46
N ASP A 163 -26.95 16.21 0.79
CA ASP A 163 -26.94 17.51 1.44
C ASP A 163 -25.74 18.38 1.01
N GLY A 164 -24.77 17.80 0.31
CA GLY A 164 -23.52 18.44 -0.11
C GLY A 164 -22.37 18.24 0.87
N THR A 165 -22.55 17.50 1.96
CA THR A 165 -21.44 17.07 2.81
C THR A 165 -20.48 16.23 1.97
N PRO A 166 -19.17 16.55 1.89
CA PRO A 166 -18.24 15.77 1.09
C PRO A 166 -17.97 14.39 1.73
N PHE A 167 -17.56 13.43 0.92
CA PHE A 167 -17.13 12.11 1.41
C PHE A 167 -15.82 12.20 2.20
N ALA A 168 -14.92 13.09 1.78
CA ALA A 168 -13.70 13.46 2.48
C ALA A 168 -13.70 14.98 2.73
N ASP A 169 -13.58 15.40 3.98
CA ASP A 169 -13.34 16.81 4.30
C ASP A 169 -11.92 17.26 3.90
N GLU A 170 -11.64 18.55 4.01
CA GLU A 170 -10.35 19.12 3.57
C GLU A 170 -9.14 18.45 4.26
N VAL A 171 -9.26 18.15 5.56
CA VAL A 171 -8.21 17.47 6.32
C VAL A 171 -7.99 16.06 5.80
N THR A 172 -9.09 15.34 5.52
CA THR A 172 -9.06 13.98 4.99
C THR A 172 -8.53 13.95 3.56
N LEU A 173 -8.91 14.91 2.70
CA LEU A 173 -8.39 15.04 1.34
C LEU A 173 -6.88 15.30 1.34
N ASN A 174 -6.39 16.19 2.20
CA ASN A 174 -4.96 16.45 2.32
C ASN A 174 -4.21 15.19 2.78
N TRP A 175 -4.74 14.47 3.77
CA TRP A 175 -4.18 13.18 4.19
C TRP A 175 -4.17 12.14 3.07
N LEU A 176 -5.26 12.02 2.31
CA LEU A 176 -5.33 11.12 1.17
C LEU A 176 -4.25 11.45 0.15
N ASN A 177 -4.09 12.72 -0.21
CA ASN A 177 -3.07 13.16 -1.16
C ASN A 177 -1.65 12.90 -0.67
N GLU A 178 -1.35 13.19 0.60
CA GLU A 178 0.01 13.08 1.15
C GLU A 178 0.42 11.66 1.54
N ARG A 179 -0.52 10.79 1.91
CA ARG A 179 -0.20 9.48 2.55
C ARG A 179 -0.78 8.27 1.84
N VAL A 180 -1.82 8.45 1.04
CA VAL A 180 -2.51 7.35 0.36
C VAL A 180 -2.21 7.36 -1.13
N LEU A 181 -2.45 8.50 -1.76
CA LEU A 181 -2.32 8.72 -3.20
C LEU A 181 -0.91 9.13 -3.59
N ASP A 182 -0.09 9.60 -2.64
CA ASP A 182 1.30 9.91 -2.91
C ASP A 182 2.01 8.66 -3.48
N GLU A 183 2.41 8.75 -4.75
CA GLU A 183 3.21 7.72 -5.41
C GLU A 183 4.68 7.81 -4.98
N MET A 184 5.06 8.84 -4.20
CA MET A 184 6.44 9.13 -3.79
C MET A 184 6.90 8.38 -2.52
N ALA A 185 6.32 7.21 -2.24
CA ALA A 185 6.85 6.22 -1.29
C ALA A 185 7.10 4.84 -1.92
N GLY A 186 7.06 4.75 -3.26
CA GLY A 186 7.59 3.60 -4.01
C GLY A 186 8.99 3.80 -4.57
N TRP A 187 9.52 5.03 -4.51
CA TRP A 187 10.79 5.46 -5.12
C TRP A 187 11.52 6.46 -4.21
N GLN A 188 11.51 6.20 -2.90
CA GLN A 188 12.59 6.71 -2.07
C GLN A 188 13.63 5.60 -1.97
N ASP A 189 14.76 5.86 -2.62
CA ASP A 189 16.08 5.27 -2.36
C ASP A 189 16.30 5.14 -0.84
N GLU A 190 15.84 4.04 -0.24
CA GLU A 190 16.71 3.34 0.67
C GLU A 190 17.66 2.53 -0.22
N PRO A 191 18.99 2.64 -0.02
CA PRO A 191 19.96 1.86 -0.76
C PRO A 191 19.92 0.41 -0.28
N VAL A 192 18.82 -0.28 -0.58
CA VAL A 192 18.86 -1.73 -0.75
C VAL A 192 19.72 -1.88 -1.98
N MET A 193 20.98 -2.30 -1.78
CA MET A 193 21.94 -2.68 -2.81
C MET A 193 21.24 -3.50 -3.90
N ALA A 194 20.67 -2.79 -4.87
CA ALA A 194 19.98 -3.37 -5.99
C ALA A 194 21.09 -4.01 -6.82
N ALA A 195 20.85 -5.24 -7.25
CA ALA A 195 21.66 -5.84 -8.28
C ALA A 195 21.62 -4.88 -9.48
N THR A 196 22.70 -4.11 -9.65
CA THR A 196 22.87 -3.10 -10.69
C THR A 196 22.48 -3.74 -12.00
N SER A 197 21.39 -3.24 -12.60
CA SER A 197 20.81 -3.85 -13.79
C SER A 197 21.77 -3.63 -14.97
N ALA A 198 21.77 -4.51 -15.97
CA ALA A 198 22.73 -4.42 -17.07
C ALA A 198 22.64 -3.10 -17.87
N ASP A 199 21.47 -2.45 -17.86
CA ASP A 199 21.25 -1.14 -18.47
C ASP A 199 21.95 -0.01 -17.70
N GLU A 200 22.12 -0.16 -16.39
CA GLU A 200 22.70 0.87 -15.53
C GLU A 200 24.21 1.03 -15.80
N VAL A 201 24.94 -0.07 -15.99
CA VAL A 201 26.37 -0.01 -16.34
C VAL A 201 26.59 0.64 -17.70
N LEU A 202 25.79 0.28 -18.70
CA LEU A 202 25.95 0.82 -20.06
C LEU A 202 25.45 2.27 -20.16
N SER A 203 24.56 2.70 -19.27
CA SER A 203 24.14 4.11 -19.18
C SER A 203 25.25 5.07 -18.74
N LEU A 204 26.38 4.56 -18.21
CA LEU A 204 27.56 5.35 -17.88
C LEU A 204 28.39 5.77 -19.11
N GLU A 205 28.17 5.15 -20.28
CA GLU A 205 28.89 5.46 -21.52
C GLU A 205 28.97 6.97 -21.86
N PRO A 206 27.85 7.72 -21.90
CA PRO A 206 27.90 9.16 -22.17
C PRO A 206 28.72 9.95 -21.13
N GLU A 207 28.68 9.57 -19.85
CA GLU A 207 29.43 10.27 -18.80
C GLU A 207 30.93 10.01 -18.90
N VAL A 208 31.31 8.75 -19.19
CA VAL A 208 32.70 8.37 -19.44
C VAL A 208 33.26 9.10 -20.66
N LEU A 209 32.46 9.24 -21.72
CA LEU A 209 32.84 10.00 -22.92
C LEU A 209 33.06 11.48 -22.60
N THR A 210 32.12 12.13 -21.92
CA THR A 210 32.29 13.54 -21.51
C THR A 210 33.56 13.76 -20.68
N ARG A 211 33.85 12.84 -19.76
CA ARG A 211 35.03 12.91 -18.90
C ARG A 211 36.33 12.61 -19.66
N ALA A 212 36.27 11.75 -20.67
CA ALA A 212 37.41 11.47 -21.53
C ALA A 212 37.74 12.67 -22.44
N ASP A 213 36.72 13.41 -22.87
CA ASP A 213 36.89 14.67 -23.62
C ASP A 213 37.47 15.79 -22.74
N ASP A 214 37.04 15.89 -21.49
CA ASP A 214 37.45 16.98 -20.57
C ASP A 214 38.79 16.73 -19.87
N GLU A 215 39.01 15.51 -19.35
CA GLU A 215 40.13 15.16 -18.46
C GLU A 215 41.10 14.13 -19.08
N GLY A 216 40.78 13.61 -20.25
CA GLY A 216 41.54 12.56 -20.94
C GLY A 216 41.10 11.14 -20.56
N ILE A 217 41.31 10.22 -21.51
CA ILE A 217 40.85 8.82 -21.43
C ILE A 217 41.33 8.07 -20.17
N GLU A 218 42.56 8.32 -19.72
CA GLU A 218 43.11 7.63 -18.54
C GLU A 218 42.39 8.06 -17.25
N SER A 219 42.00 9.34 -17.14
CA SER A 219 41.19 9.83 -16.00
C SER A 219 39.79 9.22 -16.02
N ALA A 220 39.18 9.15 -17.20
CA ALA A 220 37.84 8.59 -17.38
C ALA A 220 37.76 7.08 -17.05
N LEU A 221 38.75 6.30 -17.47
CA LEU A 221 38.81 4.86 -17.16
C LEU A 221 39.06 4.60 -15.67
N ASN A 222 39.93 5.38 -15.02
CA ASN A 222 40.18 5.28 -13.58
C ASN A 222 38.93 5.64 -12.77
N TRP A 223 38.20 6.66 -13.19
CA TRP A 223 36.93 7.03 -12.59
C TRP A 223 35.88 5.94 -12.73
N LEU A 224 35.77 5.33 -13.92
CA LEU A 224 34.86 4.23 -14.16
C LEU A 224 35.19 3.03 -13.24
N GLN A 225 36.47 2.67 -13.11
CA GLN A 225 36.90 1.60 -12.20
C GLN A 225 36.65 1.92 -10.71
N ALA A 226 36.63 3.20 -10.33
CA ALA A 226 36.41 3.64 -8.95
C ALA A 226 34.93 3.64 -8.54
N GLN A 227 33.99 3.33 -9.45
CA GLN A 227 32.56 3.34 -9.16
C GLN A 227 32.15 2.26 -8.14
N PRO A 228 31.61 2.64 -6.97
CA PRO A 228 31.10 1.68 -5.98
C PRO A 228 29.79 1.03 -6.47
N GLY A 229 29.53 -0.22 -6.09
CA GLY A 229 28.24 -0.89 -6.34
C GLY A 229 28.20 -1.88 -7.52
N TYR A 230 29.25 -1.95 -8.36
CA TYR A 230 29.33 -2.88 -9.50
C TYR A 230 30.14 -4.15 -9.21
N THR A 231 29.76 -4.88 -8.15
CA THR A 231 30.56 -6.01 -7.62
C THR A 231 30.23 -7.37 -8.24
N THR A 232 29.10 -7.51 -8.93
CA THR A 232 28.69 -8.77 -9.55
C THR A 232 29.61 -9.15 -10.71
N SER A 233 29.77 -10.44 -11.00
CA SER A 233 30.58 -10.89 -12.15
C SER A 233 30.08 -10.34 -13.48
N ARG A 234 28.75 -10.20 -13.63
CA ARG A 234 28.11 -9.60 -14.80
C ARG A 234 28.43 -8.10 -14.93
N ASN A 235 28.39 -7.35 -13.83
CA ASN A 235 28.65 -5.91 -13.89
C ASN A 235 30.13 -5.61 -14.06
N ARG A 236 31.02 -6.44 -13.50
CA ARG A 236 32.45 -6.39 -13.82
C ARG A 236 32.74 -6.70 -15.29
N TRP A 237 31.99 -7.63 -15.90
CA TRP A 237 32.09 -7.92 -17.33
C TRP A 237 31.61 -6.72 -18.17
N LEU A 238 30.45 -6.14 -17.85
CA LEU A 238 29.91 -4.97 -18.54
C LEU A 238 30.80 -3.73 -18.41
N MET A 239 31.40 -3.50 -17.23
CA MET A 239 32.36 -2.41 -17.00
C MET A 239 33.60 -2.57 -17.88
N ARG A 240 34.15 -3.79 -17.99
CA ARG A 240 35.28 -4.07 -18.90
C ARG A 240 34.91 -3.89 -20.37
N LEU A 241 33.72 -4.33 -20.76
CA LEU A 241 33.19 -4.11 -22.12
C LEU A 241 33.07 -2.61 -22.43
N LEU A 242 32.56 -1.82 -21.48
CA LEU A 242 32.43 -0.37 -21.63
C LEU A 242 33.80 0.30 -21.75
N MET A 243 34.76 -0.08 -20.89
CA MET A 243 36.14 0.39 -20.98
C MET A 243 36.78 0.08 -22.34
N ALA A 244 36.56 -1.12 -22.88
CA ALA A 244 37.08 -1.51 -24.18
C ALA A 244 36.48 -0.66 -25.32
N ARG A 245 35.16 -0.43 -25.30
CA ARG A 245 34.46 0.39 -26.29
C ARG A 245 34.94 1.85 -26.27
N VAL A 246 35.07 2.45 -25.10
CA VAL A 246 35.59 3.82 -24.98
C VAL A 246 37.06 3.86 -25.43
N SER A 247 37.88 2.87 -25.08
CA SER A 247 39.28 2.79 -25.52
C SER A 247 39.41 2.72 -27.04
N GLU A 248 38.53 1.99 -27.72
CA GLU A 248 38.46 1.94 -29.18
C GLU A 248 38.10 3.32 -29.77
N GLN A 249 37.10 4.01 -29.21
CA GLN A 249 36.65 5.31 -29.71
C GLN A 249 37.73 6.42 -29.64
N TYR A 250 38.62 6.36 -28.65
CA TYR A 250 39.77 7.29 -28.52
C TYR A 250 41.08 6.75 -29.11
N GLY A 251 41.02 5.69 -29.92
CA GLY A 251 42.18 5.17 -30.67
C GLY A 251 43.22 4.40 -29.84
N LYS A 252 42.86 3.96 -28.62
CA LYS A 252 43.70 3.10 -27.75
C LYS A 252 43.45 1.62 -28.07
N ASN A 253 43.69 1.25 -29.32
CA ASN A 253 43.29 -0.06 -29.87
C ASN A 253 43.96 -1.25 -29.16
N GLU A 254 45.23 -1.13 -28.76
CA GLU A 254 45.92 -2.20 -28.01
C GLU A 254 45.27 -2.45 -26.64
N MET A 255 44.83 -1.38 -25.97
CA MET A 255 44.13 -1.47 -24.69
C MET A 255 42.73 -2.08 -24.86
N ALA A 256 42.00 -1.66 -25.89
CA ALA A 256 40.69 -2.21 -26.22
C ALA A 256 40.78 -3.72 -26.50
N LEU A 257 41.77 -4.16 -27.28
CA LEU A 257 41.99 -5.58 -27.57
C LEU A 257 42.34 -6.38 -26.32
N HIS A 258 43.19 -5.85 -25.45
CA HIS A 258 43.53 -6.50 -24.18
C HIS A 258 42.28 -6.67 -23.30
N LEU A 259 41.48 -5.62 -23.15
CA LEU A 259 40.26 -5.64 -22.34
C LEU A 259 39.19 -6.59 -22.91
N LEU A 260 39.07 -6.69 -24.24
CA LEU A 260 38.17 -7.65 -24.89
C LEU A 260 38.65 -9.10 -24.74
N ALA A 261 39.95 -9.36 -24.82
CA ALA A 261 40.50 -10.70 -24.64
C ALA A 261 40.26 -11.25 -23.21
N GLU A 262 40.25 -10.38 -22.20
CA GLU A 262 39.90 -10.72 -20.82
C GLU A 262 38.40 -10.99 -20.59
N LEU A 263 37.52 -10.70 -21.57
CA LEU A 263 36.08 -11.01 -21.46
C LEU A 263 35.77 -12.48 -21.77
N ASP A 264 36.67 -13.18 -22.48
CA ASP A 264 36.52 -14.57 -22.93
C ASP A 264 37.16 -15.61 -21.99
N SER A 265 37.85 -15.15 -20.93
CA SER A 265 38.50 -15.99 -19.89
C SER A 265 37.64 -16.14 -18.64
#